data_AF-A0A7R8CST5-F1
#
_entry.id   AF-A0A7R8CST5-F1
#
_cell.length_a   1.000
_cell.length_b   1.000
_cell.length_c   1.000
_cell.angle_alpha   90.00
_cell.angle_beta   90.00
_cell.angle_gamma   90.00
#
_symmetry.space_group_name_H-M   'P 1'
#
loop_
_entity.id
_entity.type
_entity.pdbx_description
1 polymer ?
#
loop_
_entity_poly.entity_id
_entity_poly.type
_entity_poly.pdbx_seq_one_letter_code
_entity_poly.pdbx_strand_id
1 'polypeptide(L)'
;MKGSTYAVTHFSSRYFKTDKMKFAELPQRLNPLLYPPDPIVINHVISVEDFRHSDQKKTACFDIDVELDDTLKTQMNSFLLSTSSQQEILSLNSKIHETVNSIVSLKTSREFYLRFANNPQLFISKWITSQSRNVKAITDTKDYEQRKTDFYYQAWAQEAVCRYFYNQVKKRGAELGISEGFFDI
;
A
#
# COMPACT_ATOMS: atom_id res chain seq x y z
N MET A 1 22.98 27.54 22.63
CA MET A 1 21.99 28.61 22.43
C MET A 1 21.94 29.44 23.71
N LYS A 2 22.55 30.63 23.74
CA LYS A 2 22.46 31.54 24.89
C LYS A 2 21.00 31.98 25.00
N GLY A 3 20.31 31.55 26.06
CA GLY A 3 18.91 31.91 26.27
C GLY A 3 18.79 33.43 26.35
N SER A 4 18.02 34.01 25.44
CA SER A 4 17.70 35.44 25.47
C SER A 4 16.95 35.74 26.76
N THR A 5 17.63 36.39 27.70
CA THR A 5 17.01 36.96 28.89
C THR A 5 16.44 38.32 28.48
N TYR A 6 15.14 38.49 28.65
CA TYR A 6 14.45 39.72 28.28
C TYR A 6 14.39 40.65 29.50
N ALA A 7 14.67 41.93 29.29
CA ALA A 7 14.40 42.95 30.29
C ALA A 7 12.88 43.14 30.39
N VAL A 8 12.35 43.01 31.60
CA VAL A 8 10.92 43.15 31.84
C VAL A 8 10.62 44.64 31.93
N THR A 9 9.71 45.15 31.09
CA THR A 9 9.31 46.56 31.12
C THR A 9 8.62 46.90 32.45
N HIS A 10 8.60 48.18 32.82
CA HIS A 10 8.03 48.64 34.11
C HIS A 10 6.59 48.14 34.34
N PHE A 11 5.79 48.02 33.29
CA PHE A 11 4.44 47.46 33.37
C PHE A 11 4.46 45.96 33.73
N SER A 12 5.28 45.17 33.04
CA SER A 12 5.37 43.73 33.24
C SER A 12 6.07 43.36 34.57
N SER A 13 6.97 44.19 35.10
CA SER A 13 7.64 43.96 36.39
C SER A 13 6.64 43.98 37.55
N ARG A 14 5.56 44.77 37.42
CA ARG A 14 4.48 44.86 38.41
C ARG A 14 3.73 43.54 38.61
N TYR A 15 3.58 42.73 37.55
CA TYR A 15 2.86 41.46 37.60
C TYR A 15 3.79 40.27 37.86
N PHE A 16 4.99 40.26 37.26
CA PHE A 16 5.94 39.14 37.37
C PHE A 16 6.91 39.26 38.56
N LYS A 17 6.95 40.42 39.24
CA LYS A 17 7.83 40.73 40.39
C LYS A 17 9.32 40.42 40.10
N THR A 18 9.78 40.67 38.88
CA THR A 18 11.17 40.40 38.46
C THR A 18 11.58 41.34 37.33
N ASP A 19 12.81 41.88 37.37
CA ASP A 19 13.31 42.85 36.38
C ASP A 19 13.88 42.19 35.12
N LYS A 20 14.20 40.90 35.18
CA LYS A 20 14.73 40.10 34.06
C LYS A 20 14.18 38.68 34.14
N MET A 21 13.74 38.13 33.01
CA MET A 21 13.25 36.74 32.93
C MET A 21 13.66 36.09 31.61
N LYS A 22 13.74 34.76 31.58
CA LYS A 22 13.93 34.01 30.34
C LYS A 22 12.58 33.77 29.67
N PHE A 23 12.54 33.74 28.34
CA PHE A 23 11.30 33.44 27.62
C PHE A 23 10.70 32.07 27.99
N ALA A 24 11.55 31.08 28.29
CA ALA A 24 11.12 29.77 28.75
C ALA A 24 10.40 29.78 30.12
N GLU A 25 10.63 30.80 30.95
CA GLU A 25 9.98 30.95 32.26
C GLU A 25 8.59 31.59 32.15
N LEU A 26 8.23 32.13 30.97
CA LEU A 26 7.00 32.86 30.75
C LEU A 26 5.73 32.01 30.99
N PRO A 27 5.60 30.76 30.48
CA PRO A 27 4.39 29.97 30.73
C PRO A 27 4.20 29.65 32.22
N GLN A 28 5.29 29.37 32.94
CA GLN A 28 5.26 29.04 34.36
C GLN A 28 4.87 30.24 35.24
N ARG A 29 5.27 31.45 34.83
CA ARG A 29 4.90 32.69 35.53
C ARG A 29 3.52 33.23 35.12
N LEU A 30 3.05 32.92 33.91
CA LEU A 30 1.76 33.34 33.40
C LEU A 30 0.61 32.48 33.94
N ASN A 31 0.78 31.15 34.02
CA ASN A 31 -0.28 30.22 34.46
C ASN A 31 -0.93 30.59 35.81
N PRO A 32 -0.20 31.01 36.86
CA PRO A 32 -0.81 31.41 38.13
C PRO A 32 -1.60 32.72 38.08
N LEU A 33 -1.41 33.52 37.02
CA LEU A 33 -2.12 34.78 36.78
C LEU A 33 -3.36 34.59 35.90
N LEU A 34 -3.54 33.39 35.32
CA LEU A 34 -4.71 33.04 34.53
C LEU A 34 -5.80 32.52 35.47
N TYR A 35 -6.77 33.39 35.76
CA TYR A 35 -8.00 33.01 36.46
C TYR A 35 -9.04 32.51 35.46
N PRO A 36 -9.93 31.58 35.88
CA PRO A 36 -11.11 31.28 35.09
C PRO A 36 -11.92 32.57 34.86
N PRO A 37 -12.71 32.65 33.77
CA PRO A 37 -13.58 33.78 33.53
C PRO A 37 -14.52 33.99 34.74
N ASP A 38 -14.70 35.24 35.12
CA ASP A 38 -15.55 35.60 36.25
C ASP A 38 -17.00 35.14 36.01
N PRO A 39 -17.70 34.63 37.04
CA PRO A 39 -19.07 34.18 36.90
C PRO A 39 -19.99 35.36 36.57
N ILE A 40 -21.03 35.10 35.79
CA ILE A 40 -22.07 36.08 35.47
C ILE A 40 -22.95 36.27 36.72
N VAL A 41 -22.86 37.44 37.35
CA VAL A 41 -23.65 37.79 38.54
C VAL A 41 -24.76 38.78 38.18
N ILE A 42 -26.02 38.35 38.31
CA ILE A 42 -27.20 39.19 38.06
C ILE A 42 -27.78 39.63 39.41
N ASN A 43 -27.60 40.92 39.75
CA ASN A 43 -28.14 41.51 40.97
C ASN A 43 -29.55 42.05 40.69
N HIS A 44 -30.57 41.44 41.31
CA HIS A 44 -31.96 41.89 41.20
C HIS A 44 -32.50 42.35 42.56
N VAL A 45 -32.83 43.63 42.68
CA VAL A 45 -33.44 44.21 43.89
C VAL A 45 -34.95 44.24 43.73
N ILE A 46 -35.66 43.59 44.64
CA ILE A 46 -37.13 43.53 44.63
C ILE A 46 -37.67 44.74 45.39
N SER A 47 -38.43 45.62 44.72
CA SER A 47 -39.14 46.73 45.36
C SER A 47 -40.57 46.32 45.75
N VAL A 48 -40.99 46.68 46.97
CA VAL A 48 -42.33 46.36 47.49
C VAL A 48 -43.43 47.22 46.84
N GLU A 49 -43.06 48.37 46.27
CA GLU A 49 -44.03 49.26 45.59
C GLU A 49 -44.53 48.70 44.26
N ASP A 50 -43.70 47.88 43.58
CA ASP A 50 -44.04 47.23 42.31
C ASP A 50 -45.12 46.13 42.49
N PHE A 51 -45.37 45.66 43.72
CA PHE A 51 -46.44 44.71 44.04
C PHE A 51 -47.83 45.35 44.21
N ARG A 52 -47.91 46.69 44.38
CA ARG A 52 -49.19 47.39 44.64
C ARG A 52 -49.94 47.80 43.36
N HIS A 53 -49.28 47.73 42.20
CA HIS A 53 -49.85 48.04 40.90
C HIS A 53 -49.76 46.78 40.03
N SER A 54 -50.85 46.01 39.96
CA SER A 54 -50.90 44.65 39.39
C SER A 54 -50.57 44.51 37.91
N ASP A 55 -50.36 45.61 37.18
CA ASP A 55 -50.47 45.60 35.71
C ASP A 55 -49.13 45.75 34.98
N GLN A 56 -47.99 45.85 35.67
CA GLN A 56 -46.68 45.95 35.03
C GLN A 56 -45.66 44.96 35.60
N LYS A 57 -45.68 43.72 35.11
CA LYS A 57 -44.55 42.79 35.27
C LYS A 57 -43.33 43.38 34.54
N LYS A 58 -42.39 43.96 35.27
CA LYS A 58 -41.10 44.40 34.72
C LYS A 58 -40.20 43.17 34.55
N THR A 59 -40.10 42.64 33.33
CA THR A 59 -39.13 41.58 33.01
C THR A 59 -37.77 42.21 32.75
N ALA A 60 -36.77 41.86 33.56
CA ALA A 60 -35.38 42.21 33.28
C ALA A 60 -34.81 41.22 32.26
N CYS A 61 -34.41 41.71 31.09
CA CYS A 61 -33.76 40.93 30.05
C CYS A 61 -32.27 41.23 30.04
N PHE A 62 -31.44 40.18 30.06
CA PHE A 62 -29.99 40.29 29.98
C PHE A 62 -29.52 39.52 28.75
N ASP A 63 -28.98 40.23 27.76
CA ASP A 63 -28.30 39.61 26.63
C ASP A 63 -26.89 39.25 27.05
N ILE A 64 -26.52 37.98 26.89
CA ILE A 64 -25.20 37.43 27.24
C ILE A 64 -24.61 36.83 25.97
N ASP A 65 -23.48 37.39 25.52
CA ASP A 65 -22.72 36.84 24.42
C ASP A 65 -22.01 35.55 24.88
N VAL A 66 -22.28 34.44 24.19
CA VAL A 66 -21.66 33.14 24.46
C VAL A 66 -20.81 32.74 23.26
N GLU A 67 -19.52 32.47 23.51
CA GLU A 67 -18.66 31.86 22.50
C GLU A 67 -19.09 30.41 22.28
N LEU A 68 -19.54 30.09 21.06
CA LEU A 68 -19.86 28.73 20.65
C LEU A 68 -18.60 28.05 20.10
N ASP A 69 -18.48 26.75 20.36
CA ASP A 69 -17.43 25.94 19.75
C ASP A 69 -17.50 26.04 18.22
N ASP A 70 -16.33 26.14 17.60
CA ASP A 70 -16.17 26.29 16.16
C ASP A 70 -16.62 25.01 15.43
N THR A 71 -17.88 25.03 14.99
CA THR A 71 -18.53 23.90 14.28
C THR A 71 -17.75 23.45 13.04
N LEU A 72 -16.92 24.32 12.45
CA LEU A 72 -16.03 23.97 11.34
C LEU A 72 -15.00 22.91 11.74
N LYS A 73 -14.44 22.95 12.95
CA LYS A 73 -13.45 21.95 13.39
C LYS A 73 -14.05 20.55 13.41
N THR A 74 -15.28 20.42 13.89
CA THR A 74 -16.01 19.14 13.91
C THR A 74 -16.32 18.65 12.49
N GLN A 75 -16.75 19.55 11.60
CA GLN A 75 -17.01 19.23 10.19
C GLN A 75 -15.73 18.82 9.45
N MET A 76 -14.62 19.52 9.66
CA MET A 76 -13.31 19.18 9.07
C MET A 76 -12.81 17.82 9.56
N ASN A 77 -12.94 17.52 10.86
CA ASN A 77 -12.58 16.21 11.39
C ASN A 77 -13.44 15.10 10.78
N SER A 78 -14.76 15.33 10.65
CA SER A 78 -15.64 14.37 9.98
C SER A 78 -15.28 14.16 8.51
N PHE A 79 -14.84 15.21 7.80
CA PHE A 79 -14.41 15.12 6.42
C PHE A 79 -13.12 14.31 6.27
N LEU A 80 -12.10 14.60 7.09
CA LEU A 80 -10.81 13.89 7.07
C LEU A 80 -10.94 12.41 7.42
N LEU A 81 -11.89 12.06 8.29
CA LEU A 81 -12.14 10.67 8.71
C LEU A 81 -13.12 9.93 7.79
N SER A 82 -13.79 10.62 6.86
CA SER A 82 -14.72 9.98 5.93
C SER A 82 -13.96 9.14 4.90
N THR A 83 -13.97 7.82 5.10
CA THR A 83 -13.35 6.84 4.20
C THR A 83 -14.38 6.08 3.36
N SER A 84 -15.65 6.48 3.38
CA SER A 84 -16.72 5.77 2.66
C SER A 84 -16.44 5.68 1.15
N SER A 85 -15.86 6.73 0.57
CA SER A 85 -15.47 6.75 -0.85
C SER A 85 -14.32 5.80 -1.17
N GLN A 86 -13.43 5.50 -0.21
CA GLN A 86 -12.28 4.63 -0.45
C GLN A 86 -12.69 3.17 -0.67
N GLN A 87 -13.69 2.68 0.06
CA GLN A 87 -14.19 1.31 -0.12
C GLN A 87 -14.83 1.12 -1.50
N GLU A 88 -15.62 2.10 -1.95
CA GLU A 88 -16.23 2.07 -3.27
C GLU A 88 -15.15 2.10 -4.37
N ILE A 89 -14.14 2.98 -4.24
CA ILE A 89 -13.01 3.05 -5.18
C ILE A 89 -12.27 1.71 -5.27
N LEU A 90 -12.00 1.05 -4.13
CA LEU A 90 -11.35 -0.27 -4.12
C LEU A 90 -12.21 -1.34 -4.81
N SER A 91 -13.52 -1.33 -4.57
CA SER A 91 -14.45 -2.26 -5.23
C SER A 91 -14.50 -2.05 -6.75
N LEU A 92 -14.51 -0.79 -7.20
CA LEU A 92 -14.46 -0.44 -8.62
C LEU A 92 -13.13 -0.87 -9.24
N ASN A 93 -12.01 -0.68 -8.54
CA ASN A 93 -10.70 -1.13 -9.00
C ASN A 93 -10.63 -2.65 -9.18
N SER A 94 -11.22 -3.44 -8.27
CA SER A 94 -11.32 -4.91 -8.44
C SER A 94 -12.13 -5.27 -9.68
N LYS A 95 -13.29 -4.61 -9.85
CA LYS A 95 -14.17 -4.84 -10.99
C LYS A 95 -13.51 -4.50 -12.32
N ILE A 96 -12.71 -3.43 -12.36
CA ILE A 96 -11.90 -3.06 -13.53
C ILE A 96 -10.90 -4.17 -13.84
N HIS A 97 -10.15 -4.67 -12.85
CA HIS A 97 -9.18 -5.75 -13.05
C HIS A 97 -9.84 -7.03 -13.58
N GLU A 98 -10.94 -7.45 -12.98
CA GLU A 98 -11.70 -8.63 -13.43
C GLU A 98 -12.20 -8.46 -14.87
N THR A 99 -12.73 -7.27 -15.19
CA THR A 99 -13.23 -6.98 -16.54
C THR A 99 -12.09 -7.00 -17.56
N VAL A 100 -10.94 -6.41 -17.24
CA VAL A 100 -9.76 -6.44 -18.13
C VAL A 100 -9.28 -7.87 -18.36
N ASN A 101 -9.19 -8.68 -17.31
CA ASN A 101 -8.82 -10.09 -17.42
C ASN A 101 -9.81 -10.87 -18.31
N SER A 102 -11.11 -10.62 -18.15
CA SER A 102 -12.15 -11.19 -19.01
C SER A 102 -11.96 -10.81 -20.48
N ILE A 103 -11.70 -9.52 -20.77
CA ILE A 103 -11.42 -9.03 -22.12
C ILE A 103 -10.20 -9.74 -22.73
N VAL A 104 -9.11 -9.91 -21.97
CA VAL A 104 -7.91 -10.60 -22.45
C VAL A 104 -8.20 -12.06 -22.77
N SER A 105 -8.96 -12.75 -21.90
CA SER A 105 -9.38 -14.14 -22.12
C SER A 105 -10.24 -14.27 -23.38
N LEU A 106 -11.22 -13.38 -23.56
CA LEU A 106 -12.10 -13.34 -24.73
C LEU A 106 -11.32 -13.03 -26.01
N LYS A 107 -10.39 -12.07 -25.97
CA LYS A 107 -9.50 -11.74 -27.10
C LYS A 107 -8.66 -12.94 -27.51
N THR A 108 -8.06 -13.63 -26.54
CA THR A 108 -7.25 -14.83 -26.78
C THR A 108 -8.09 -15.94 -27.43
N SER A 109 -9.29 -16.17 -26.90
CA SER A 109 -10.23 -17.15 -27.45
C SER A 109 -10.65 -16.78 -28.87
N ARG A 110 -11.01 -15.52 -29.12
CA ARG A 110 -11.38 -15.02 -30.45
C ARG A 110 -10.25 -15.23 -31.46
N GLU A 111 -9.03 -14.85 -31.09
CA GLU A 111 -7.85 -15.00 -31.95
C GLU A 111 -7.56 -16.48 -32.27
N PHE A 112 -7.72 -17.37 -31.29
CA PHE A 112 -7.60 -18.81 -31.48
C PHE A 112 -8.58 -19.32 -32.55
N TYR A 113 -9.87 -19.00 -32.40
CA TYR A 113 -10.90 -19.45 -33.34
C TYR A 113 -10.75 -18.83 -34.73
N LEU A 114 -10.33 -17.57 -34.82
CA LEU A 114 -10.07 -16.93 -36.12
C LEU A 114 -8.89 -17.58 -36.86
N ARG A 115 -7.81 -17.89 -36.15
CA ARG A 115 -6.67 -18.60 -36.75
C ARG A 115 -7.05 -19.99 -37.24
N PHE A 116 -7.88 -20.70 -36.46
CA PHE A 116 -8.44 -21.99 -36.87
C PHE A 116 -9.30 -21.85 -38.12
N ALA A 117 -10.22 -20.88 -38.16
CA ALA A 117 -11.13 -20.67 -39.29
C ALA A 117 -10.41 -20.26 -40.58
N ASN A 118 -9.34 -19.46 -40.49
CA ASN A 118 -8.59 -18.99 -41.66
C ASN A 118 -7.81 -20.11 -42.38
N ASN A 119 -7.17 -21.02 -41.63
CA ASN A 119 -6.45 -22.16 -42.21
C ASN A 119 -6.42 -23.33 -41.21
N PRO A 120 -7.46 -24.17 -41.18
CA PRO A 120 -7.62 -25.18 -40.14
C PRO A 120 -6.53 -26.25 -40.20
N GLN A 121 -6.10 -26.66 -41.41
CA GLN A 121 -5.08 -27.70 -41.57
C GLN A 121 -3.72 -27.27 -41.00
N LEU A 122 -3.24 -26.08 -41.40
CA LEU A 122 -1.97 -25.55 -40.90
C LEU A 122 -2.06 -25.24 -39.40
N PHE A 123 -3.20 -24.69 -38.95
CA PHE A 123 -3.43 -24.38 -37.55
C PHE A 123 -3.37 -25.64 -36.67
N ILE A 124 -4.10 -26.71 -37.02
CA ILE A 124 -4.13 -27.96 -36.26
C ILE A 124 -2.72 -28.57 -36.17
N SER A 125 -1.99 -28.61 -37.29
CA SER A 125 -0.62 -29.14 -37.30
C SER A 125 0.32 -28.35 -36.36
N LYS A 126 0.27 -27.01 -36.42
CA LYS A 126 1.05 -26.15 -35.51
C LYS A 126 0.59 -26.29 -34.07
N TRP A 127 -0.71 -26.41 -33.83
CA TRP A 127 -1.29 -26.56 -32.51
C TRP A 127 -0.84 -27.88 -31.85
N ILE A 128 -0.97 -29.01 -32.55
CA ILE A 128 -0.51 -30.32 -32.07
C ILE A 128 1.01 -30.30 -31.78
N THR A 129 1.80 -29.65 -32.65
CA THR A 129 3.24 -29.51 -32.44
C THR A 129 3.53 -28.70 -31.17
N SER A 130 2.82 -27.58 -30.97
CA SER A 130 2.96 -26.75 -29.76
C SER A 130 2.57 -27.51 -28.49
N GLN A 131 1.46 -28.25 -28.53
CA GLN A 131 1.00 -29.03 -27.38
C GLN A 131 1.96 -30.19 -27.07
N SER A 132 2.47 -30.87 -28.09
CA SER A 132 3.50 -31.92 -27.92
C SER A 132 4.75 -31.37 -27.24
N ARG A 133 5.20 -30.15 -27.60
CA ARG A 133 6.34 -29.50 -26.94
C ARG A 133 6.03 -29.15 -25.48
N ASN A 134 4.85 -28.60 -25.20
CA ASN A 134 4.44 -28.27 -23.84
C ASN A 134 4.38 -29.53 -22.95
N VAL A 135 3.82 -30.63 -23.47
CA VAL A 135 3.78 -31.91 -22.75
C VAL A 135 5.19 -32.45 -22.50
N LYS A 136 6.09 -32.39 -23.49
CA LYS A 136 7.51 -32.77 -23.33
C LYS A 136 8.24 -31.86 -22.32
N ALA A 137 7.86 -30.59 -22.20
CA ALA A 137 8.47 -29.69 -21.21
C ALA A 137 8.03 -30.02 -19.77
N ILE A 138 6.81 -30.52 -19.60
CA ILE A 138 6.24 -30.88 -18.29
C ILE A 138 6.56 -32.33 -17.92
N THR A 139 6.75 -33.19 -18.93
CA THR A 139 6.96 -34.63 -18.77
C THR A 139 8.29 -35.02 -19.41
N ASP A 140 9.20 -35.64 -18.65
CA ASP A 140 10.49 -36.17 -19.14
C ASP A 140 10.29 -37.43 -20.03
N THR A 141 9.52 -37.26 -21.10
CA THR A 141 9.12 -38.33 -22.01
C THR A 141 10.19 -38.49 -23.07
N LYS A 142 10.62 -39.73 -23.31
CA LYS A 142 11.65 -40.06 -24.29
C LYS A 142 11.23 -39.65 -25.71
N ASP A 143 12.17 -39.10 -26.47
CA ASP A 143 11.88 -38.58 -27.79
C ASP A 143 11.71 -39.70 -28.82
N TYR A 144 10.55 -39.73 -29.50
CA TYR A 144 10.26 -40.72 -30.54
C TYR A 144 11.21 -40.59 -31.75
N GLU A 145 11.81 -39.42 -31.96
CA GLU A 145 12.79 -39.21 -33.04
C GLU A 145 14.02 -40.12 -32.87
N GLN A 146 14.40 -40.48 -31.64
CA GLN A 146 15.49 -41.43 -31.37
C GLN A 146 15.21 -42.84 -31.92
N ARG A 147 13.97 -43.15 -32.31
CA ARG A 147 13.62 -44.44 -32.93
C ARG A 147 13.86 -44.49 -34.43
N LYS A 148 14.12 -43.36 -35.09
CA LYS A 148 14.36 -43.31 -36.54
C LYS A 148 15.86 -43.41 -36.81
N THR A 149 16.25 -44.18 -37.82
CA THR A 149 17.66 -44.30 -38.21
C THR A 149 18.27 -42.95 -38.62
N ASP A 150 17.48 -42.07 -39.24
CA ASP A 150 17.90 -40.73 -39.66
C ASP A 150 18.38 -39.84 -38.52
N PHE A 151 17.91 -40.10 -37.30
CA PHE A 151 18.37 -39.41 -36.11
C PHE A 151 19.86 -39.63 -35.85
N TYR A 152 20.43 -40.75 -36.30
CA TYR A 152 21.82 -41.12 -36.07
C TYR A 152 22.76 -40.76 -37.22
N TYR A 153 22.26 -40.17 -38.31
CA TYR A 153 23.10 -39.65 -39.41
C TYR A 153 23.54 -38.19 -39.19
N GLN A 154 23.50 -37.71 -37.95
CA GLN A 154 23.86 -36.34 -37.59
C GLN A 154 25.36 -36.21 -37.34
N ALA A 155 25.91 -35.00 -37.53
CA ALA A 155 27.34 -34.74 -37.35
C ALA A 155 27.88 -35.09 -35.95
N TRP A 156 27.03 -35.03 -34.92
CA TRP A 156 27.39 -35.39 -33.54
C TRP A 156 27.53 -36.90 -33.31
N ALA A 157 27.00 -37.74 -34.22
CA ALA A 157 26.91 -39.18 -33.99
C ALA A 157 28.29 -39.85 -33.88
N GLN A 158 29.24 -39.48 -34.75
CA GLN A 158 30.60 -40.02 -34.71
C GLN A 158 31.30 -39.70 -33.39
N GLU A 159 31.23 -38.45 -32.94
CA GLU A 159 31.80 -38.02 -31.66
C GLU A 159 31.14 -38.74 -30.48
N ALA A 160 29.81 -38.88 -30.50
CA ALA A 160 29.07 -39.58 -29.46
C ALA A 160 29.50 -41.05 -29.34
N VAL A 161 29.74 -41.73 -30.46
CA VAL A 161 30.27 -43.11 -30.48
C VAL A 161 31.67 -43.16 -29.89
N CYS A 162 32.57 -42.26 -30.27
CA CYS A 162 33.93 -42.19 -29.71
C CYS A 162 33.92 -41.99 -28.18
N ARG A 163 33.14 -41.02 -27.69
CA ARG A 163 32.98 -40.76 -26.25
C ARG A 163 32.40 -41.97 -25.52
N TYR A 164 31.42 -42.65 -26.13
CA TYR A 164 30.84 -43.86 -25.56
C TYR A 164 31.88 -44.97 -25.42
N PHE A 165 32.66 -45.24 -26.47
CA PHE A 165 33.72 -46.26 -26.44
C PHE A 165 34.79 -45.94 -25.39
N TYR A 166 35.27 -44.70 -25.34
CA TYR A 166 36.22 -44.26 -24.32
C TYR A 166 35.70 -44.55 -22.90
N ASN A 167 34.44 -44.18 -22.61
CA ASN A 167 33.83 -44.42 -21.31
C ASN A 167 33.64 -45.92 -21.01
N GLN A 168 33.31 -46.73 -22.01
CA GLN A 168 33.18 -48.18 -21.84
C GLN A 168 34.52 -48.86 -21.54
N VAL A 169 35.58 -48.46 -22.24
CA VAL A 169 36.93 -48.96 -22.02
C VAL A 169 37.43 -48.57 -20.62
N LYS A 170 37.24 -47.30 -20.24
CA LYS A 170 37.55 -46.82 -18.88
C LYS A 170 36.80 -47.60 -17.80
N LYS A 171 35.51 -47.85 -17.99
CA LYS A 171 34.68 -48.62 -17.05
C LYS A 171 35.17 -50.06 -16.90
N ARG A 172 35.46 -50.75 -18.01
CA ARG A 172 36.04 -52.10 -17.99
C ARG A 172 37.43 -52.14 -17.36
N GLY A 173 38.27 -51.13 -17.63
CA GLY A 173 39.59 -50.98 -17.00
C GLY A 173 39.49 -50.86 -15.49
N ALA A 174 38.53 -50.07 -14.99
CA ALA A 174 38.25 -49.92 -13.56
C ALA A 174 37.74 -51.22 -12.93
N GLU A 175 36.84 -51.95 -13.59
CA GLU A 175 36.36 -53.27 -13.14
C GLU A 175 37.49 -54.33 -13.08
N LEU A 176 38.52 -54.18 -13.91
CA LEU A 176 39.69 -55.06 -13.98
C LEU A 176 40.90 -54.56 -13.17
N GLY A 177 40.77 -53.43 -12.45
CA GLY A 177 41.84 -52.89 -11.60
C GLY A 177 43.05 -52.31 -12.34
N ILE A 178 42.91 -51.99 -13.63
CA ILE A 178 43.99 -51.41 -14.46
C ILE A 178 44.01 -49.89 -14.23
N SER A 179 45.16 -49.32 -13.81
CA SER A 179 45.27 -47.89 -13.50
C SER A 179 45.14 -47.01 -14.76
N GLU A 180 44.61 -45.80 -14.57
CA GLU A 180 44.14 -44.87 -15.62
C GLU A 180 45.16 -44.46 -16.70
N GLY A 181 46.44 -44.85 -16.59
CA GLY A 181 47.51 -44.42 -17.49
C GLY A 181 47.69 -45.23 -18.79
N PHE A 182 46.83 -46.20 -19.09
CA PHE A 182 46.99 -47.09 -20.26
C PHE A 182 46.13 -46.73 -21.48
N PHE A 183 45.21 -45.76 -21.38
CA PHE A 183 44.19 -45.52 -22.41
C PHE A 183 44.24 -44.15 -23.09
N ASP A 184 45.27 -43.33 -22.86
CA ASP A 184 45.49 -42.08 -23.59
C ASP A 184 46.32 -42.33 -24.86
N ILE A 185 45.64 -42.67 -25.96
CA ILE A 185 46.10 -42.53 -27.35
C ILE A 185 44.95 -41.96 -28.18
#